data_AF-A0A7R6Z2N2-F1
#
_entry.id   AF-A0A7R6Z2N2-F1
#
_cell.length_a   1.000
_cell.length_b   1.000
_cell.length_c   1.000
_cell.angle_alpha   90.00
_cell.angle_beta   90.00
_cell.angle_gamma   90.00
#
_symmetry.space_group_name_H-M   'P 1'
#
loop_
_entity.id
_entity.type
_entity.pdbx_description
1 polymer ?
#
loop_
_entity_poly.entity_id
_entity_poly.type
_entity_poly.pdbx_seq_one_letter_code
_entity_poly.pdbx_strand_id
1 'polypeptide(L)' 'MLEQCEVLSAIGDVAIGDDSKPSLHVHAVLGLREGSTKGGHLLDGIVRPTLEVTLVEAPGHLRRRKRPELGIALIDLDA' A
#
# COMPACT_ATOMS: atom_id res chain seq x y z
N MET A 1 -1.45 -11.46 20.91
CA MET A 1 -0.38 -12.34 20.41
C MET A 1 -0.32 -12.15 18.90
N LEU A 2 0.86 -12.04 18.31
CA LEU A 2 0.98 -12.03 16.85
C LEU A 2 0.73 -13.44 16.34
N GLU A 3 -0.11 -13.59 15.32
CA GLU A 3 -0.37 -14.86 14.65
C GLU A 3 0.03 -14.80 13.17
N GLN A 4 0.30 -15.96 12.59
CA GLN A 4 0.50 -16.06 11.16
C GLN A 4 -0.83 -15.84 10.44
N CYS A 5 -0.81 -15.05 9.37
CA CYS A 5 -1.96 -14.79 8.51
C CYS A 5 -1.54 -14.90 7.05
N GLU A 6 -2.53 -15.12 6.18
CA GLU A 6 -2.35 -15.16 4.73
C GLU A 6 -2.67 -13.80 4.12
N VAL A 7 -1.83 -13.30 3.21
CA VAL A 7 -2.17 -12.10 2.43
C VAL A 7 -3.09 -12.53 1.29
N LEU A 8 -4.37 -12.23 1.40
CA LEU A 8 -5.37 -12.55 0.38
C LEU A 8 -5.34 -11.52 -0.77
N SER A 9 -5.08 -10.27 -0.43
CA SER A 9 -4.81 -9.21 -1.39
C SER A 9 -3.92 -8.13 -0.78
N ALA A 10 -3.05 -7.55 -1.60
CA ALA A 10 -2.30 -6.34 -1.30
C ALA A 10 -2.38 -5.46 -2.55
N ILE A 11 -3.12 -4.37 -2.46
CA ILE A 11 -3.45 -3.50 -3.60
C ILE A 11 -3.05 -2.08 -3.24
N GLY A 12 -2.35 -1.44 -4.16
CA GLY A 12 -1.82 -0.11 -3.92
C GLY A 12 -1.00 0.39 -5.08
N ASP A 13 -0.31 1.49 -4.83
CA ASP A 13 0.56 2.15 -5.79
C ASP A 13 1.86 2.62 -5.12
N VAL A 14 2.83 2.92 -6.00
CA VAL A 14 4.07 3.60 -5.63
C VAL A 14 4.11 4.87 -6.46
N ALA A 15 4.26 6.01 -5.79
CA ALA A 15 4.41 7.30 -6.44
C ALA A 15 5.54 8.11 -5.78
N ILE A 16 6.11 9.06 -6.49
CA ILE A 16 7.15 9.93 -5.92
C ILE A 16 6.48 11.04 -5.11
N GLY A 17 6.85 11.17 -3.83
CA GLY A 17 6.36 12.20 -2.94
C GLY A 17 6.95 13.60 -3.19
N ASP A 18 6.43 14.58 -2.46
CA ASP A 18 6.95 15.96 -2.46
C ASP A 18 8.42 16.03 -1.99
N ASP A 19 8.89 15.06 -1.20
CA ASP A 19 10.28 14.92 -0.75
C ASP A 19 11.19 14.20 -1.78
N SER A 20 10.66 13.92 -2.97
CA SER A 20 11.32 13.16 -4.05
C SER A 20 11.68 11.72 -3.68
N LYS A 21 11.07 11.14 -2.64
CA LYS A 21 11.25 9.72 -2.28
C LYS A 21 10.06 8.87 -2.75
N PRO A 22 10.26 7.56 -2.93
CA PRO A 22 9.15 6.64 -3.15
C PRO A 22 8.19 6.66 -1.97
N SER A 23 6.91 6.85 -2.26
CA SER A 23 5.81 6.77 -1.32
C SER A 23 4.92 5.59 -1.71
N LEU A 24 4.97 4.54 -0.90
CA LEU A 24 4.14 3.35 -1.04
C LEU A 24 2.81 3.57 -0.31
N HIS A 25 1.70 3.28 -0.99
CA HIS A 25 0.38 3.23 -0.35
C HIS A 25 -0.30 1.94 -0.72
N VAL A 26 -0.42 1.05 0.26
CA VAL A 26 -1.02 -0.26 0.08
C VAL A 26 -2.13 -0.46 1.09
N HIS A 27 -3.22 -1.08 0.64
CA HIS A 27 -4.23 -1.67 1.50
C HIS A 27 -4.11 -3.19 1.36
N ALA A 28 -4.29 -3.89 2.48
CA ALA A 28 -4.20 -5.34 2.52
C ALA A 28 -5.47 -5.95 3.10
N VAL A 29 -5.80 -7.15 2.64
CA VAL A 29 -6.76 -8.05 3.27
C VAL A 29 -6.00 -9.30 3.72
N LEU A 30 -6.12 -9.61 5.01
CA LEU A 30 -5.48 -10.73 5.68
C LEU A 30 -6.53 -11.80 6.00
N GLY A 31 -6.22 -13.05 5.68
CA GLY A 31 -6.96 -14.23 6.11
C GLY A 31 -6.37 -14.78 7.40
N LEU A 32 -7.21 -14.94 8.42
CA LEU A 32 -6.83 -15.48 9.71
C LEU A 32 -7.15 -16.98 9.80
N ARG A 33 -6.51 -17.68 10.74
CA ARG A 33 -6.55 -19.14 10.87
C ARG A 33 -7.98 -19.70 11.02
N GLU A 34 -8.86 -18.95 11.67
CA GLU A 34 -10.26 -19.27 11.89
C GLU A 34 -11.18 -18.94 10.70
N GLY A 35 -10.60 -18.49 9.58
CA GLY A 35 -11.33 -18.19 8.34
C GLY A 35 -11.92 -16.78 8.29
N SER A 36 -11.70 -15.95 9.32
CA SER A 36 -12.10 -14.54 9.29
C SER A 36 -11.12 -13.70 8.47
N THR A 37 -11.55 -12.49 8.09
CA THR A 37 -10.71 -11.52 7.39
C THR A 37 -10.57 -10.24 8.19
N LYS A 38 -9.39 -9.63 8.07
CA LYS A 38 -9.12 -8.26 8.53
C LYS A 38 -8.50 -7.47 7.38
N GLY A 39 -8.86 -6.21 7.23
CA GLY A 39 -8.29 -5.38 6.17
C GLY A 39 -8.16 -3.92 6.55
N GLY A 40 -7.33 -3.21 5.81
CA GLY A 40 -7.08 -1.79 6.03
C GLY A 40 -5.79 -1.29 5.36
N HIS A 41 -5.36 -0.10 5.76
CA HIS A 41 -4.08 0.45 5.33
C HIS A 41 -2.92 -0.35 5.93
N LEU A 42 -2.01 -0.81 5.06
CA LEU A 42 -0.83 -1.54 5.48
C LEU A 42 0.27 -0.56 5.91
N LEU A 43 0.61 -0.58 7.20
CA LEU A 43 1.69 0.23 7.77
C LEU A 43 3.04 -0.50 7.67
N ASP A 44 3.07 -1.74 8.15
CA ASP A 44 4.22 -2.62 8.08
C ASP A 44 3.78 -4.10 8.15
N GLY A 45 4.74 -5.01 7.94
CA GLY A 45 4.53 -6.44 8.05
C GLY A 45 5.82 -7.23 7.84
N ILE A 46 5.87 -8.47 8.34
CA ILE A 46 6.98 -9.40 8.13
C ILE A 46 6.50 -10.52 7.22
N VAL A 47 7.15 -10.68 6.08
CA VAL A 47 6.83 -11.75 5.13
C VAL A 47 7.39 -13.08 5.62
N ARG A 48 6.54 -14.11 5.62
CA ARG A 48 6.93 -15.50 5.82
C ARG A 48 5.83 -16.43 5.27
N PRO A 49 6.16 -17.48 4.50
CA PRO A 49 7.45 -17.72 3.86
C PRO A 49 7.68 -16.77 2.66
N THR A 50 6.65 -16.44 1.91
CA THR A 50 6.73 -15.64 0.68
C THR A 50 5.59 -14.62 0.61
N LEU A 51 5.79 -13.58 -0.19
CA LEU A 51 4.78 -12.66 -0.66
C LEU A 51 5.10 -12.41 -2.14
N GLU A 52 4.21 -12.83 -3.02
CA GLU A 52 4.36 -12.62 -4.46
C GLU A 52 3.66 -11.32 -4.85
N VAL A 53 4.37 -10.45 -5.58
CA VAL A 53 3.89 -9.12 -5.95
C VAL A 53 4.06 -8.92 -7.45
N THR A 54 3.00 -8.47 -8.11
CA THR A 54 3.07 -7.97 -9.49
C THR A 54 3.09 -6.44 -9.46
N LEU A 55 4.06 -5.85 -10.15
CA LEU A 55 4.20 -4.41 -10.30
C LEU A 55 3.97 -4.03 -11.76
N VAL A 56 3.09 -3.06 -11.99
CA VAL A 56 2.86 -2.47 -13.31
C VAL A 56 3.36 -1.05 -13.27
N GLU A 57 4.26 -0.69 -14.19
CA GLU A 57 4.79 0.67 -14.27
C GLU A 57 3.70 1.62 -14.81
N ALA A 58 3.41 2.67 -14.04
CA ALA A 58 2.51 3.75 -14.41
C ALA A 58 3.32 4.94 -14.99
N PRO A 59 2.68 5.87 -15.73
CA PRO A 59 3.37 7.06 -16.24
C PRO A 59 4.08 7.86 -15.13
N GLY A 60 5.38 8.13 -15.32
CA GLY A 60 6.24 8.73 -14.30
C GLY A 60 5.94 10.18 -13.92
N HIS A 61 5.02 10.86 -14.62
CA HIS A 61 4.56 12.20 -14.25
C HIS A 61 3.58 12.17 -13.06
N LEU A 62 2.95 11.02 -12.78
CA LEU A 62 2.04 10.88 -11.65
C LEU A 62 2.82 10.93 -10.33
N ARG A 63 2.59 12.00 -9.56
CA ARG A 63 3.30 12.26 -8.30
C ARG A 63 2.32 12.30 -7.13
N ARG A 64 2.81 11.97 -5.94
CA ARG A 64 2.01 12.08 -4.72
C ARG A 64 2.25 13.43 -4.06
N ARG A 65 1.18 14.20 -3.90
CA ARG A 65 1.20 15.59 -3.42
C ARG A 65 0.37 15.71 -2.16
N LYS A 66 0.93 16.33 -1.13
CA LYS A 66 0.20 16.60 0.10
C LYS A 66 -0.92 17.61 -0.18
N ARG A 67 -2.13 17.30 0.26
CA ARG A 67 -3.30 18.17 0.19
C ARG A 67 -3.54 18.76 1.58
N PRO A 68 -3.10 20.00 1.87
CA PRO A 68 -3.18 20.59 3.20
C PRO A 68 -4.58 20.57 3.80
N GLU A 69 -5.59 20.73 2.95
CA GLU A 69 -7.01 20.73 3.29
C GLU A 69 -7.55 19.35 3.70
N LEU A 70 -6.90 18.26 3.27
CA LEU A 70 -7.28 16.89 3.62
C LEU A 70 -6.32 16.23 4.62
N GLY A 71 -5.14 16.82 4.84
CA GLY A 71 -4.09 16.26 5.69
C GLY A 71 -3.41 14.99 5.13
N ILE A 72 -3.78 14.54 3.93
CA ILE A 72 -3.29 13.33 3.28
C ILE A 72 -2.57 13.65 1.97
N ALA A 73 -1.73 12.72 1.51
CA ALA A 73 -1.03 12.83 0.24
C ALA A 73 -1.71 11.94 -0.81
N LEU A 74 -2.10 12.53 -1.94
CA LEU A 74 -2.85 11.87 -3.02
C LEU A 74 -2.06 11.92 -4.32
N ILE A 75 -2.34 11.00 -5.25
CA ILE A 75 -1.83 11.13 -6.62
C ILE A 75 -2.43 12.39 -7.24
N ASP A 76 -1.54 13.22 -7.79
CA ASP A 76 -1.87 14.42 -8.57
C ASP A 76 -2.10 13.99 -10.02
N LEU A 77 -3.35 14.08 -10.47
CA LEU A 77 -3.78 13.65 -11.80
C LEU A 77 -3.44 14.68 -12.89
N ASP A 78 -3.09 15.91 -12.50
CA ASP A 78 -2.77 17.01 -13.40
C ASP A 78 -1.24 17.24 -13.56
N ALA A 79 -0.43 16.34 -12.97
CA ALA A 79 1.03 16.43 -12.93
C ALA A 79 1.72 16.07 -14.25
#